data_AF-A0A9E1I390-F1
#
_entry.id   AF-A0A9E1I390-F1
#
_cell.length_a   1.000
_cell.length_b   1.000
_cell.length_c   1.000
_cell.angle_alpha   90.00
_cell.angle_beta   90.00
_cell.angle_gamma   90.00
#
_symmetry.space_group_name_H-M   'P 1'
#
loop_
_entity.id
_entity.type
_entity.pdbx_description
1 polymer ?
#
loop_
_entity_poly.entity_id
_entity_poly.type
_entity_poly.pdbx_seq_one_letter_code
_entity_poly.pdbx_strand_id
1 'polypeptide(L)'
;MKETFKEYFGGLNYFFAAEQADLTFEDVIAHIGVDPSQYCYDAGRDAQIYSWYAAESKARVLHVWFKNGKLYACGAYNLGFPKMS
;
A
#
# COMPACT_ATOMS: atom_id res chain seq x y z
N MET A 1 7.29 -5.70 -3.45
CA MET A 1 5.94 -5.73 -2.84
C MET A 1 5.90 -6.38 -1.46
N LYS A 2 6.35 -7.65 -1.27
CA LYS A 2 6.38 -8.28 0.06
C LYS A 2 7.30 -7.52 1.03
N GLU A 3 8.52 -7.22 0.60
CA GLU A 3 9.48 -6.46 1.42
C GLU A 3 9.04 -5.01 1.64
N THR A 4 8.43 -4.37 0.63
CA THR A 4 7.77 -3.06 0.81
C THR A 4 6.76 -3.08 1.95
N PHE A 5 5.89 -4.09 2.02
CA PHE A 5 4.92 -4.19 3.11
C PHE A 5 5.61 -4.46 4.46
N LYS A 6 6.59 -5.38 4.52
CA LYS A 6 7.22 -5.79 5.78
C LYS A 6 8.20 -4.76 6.34
N GLU A 7 9.08 -4.26 5.49
CA GLU A 7 10.23 -3.45 5.90
C GLU A 7 9.88 -1.97 5.82
N TYR A 8 9.36 -1.50 4.68
CA TYR A 8 9.10 -0.08 4.49
C TYR A 8 7.84 0.40 5.23
N PHE A 9 6.77 -0.40 5.17
CA PHE A 9 5.53 -0.14 5.90
C PHE A 9 5.49 -0.81 7.29
N GLY A 10 6.57 -1.46 7.71
CA GLY A 10 6.67 -2.08 9.04
C GLY A 10 5.67 -3.21 9.30
N GLY A 11 5.06 -3.78 8.26
CA GLY A 11 3.99 -4.77 8.36
C GLY A 11 2.66 -4.20 8.88
N LEU A 12 2.49 -2.88 8.91
CA LEU A 12 1.31 -2.20 9.40
C LEU A 12 0.23 -2.07 8.33
N ASN A 13 -1.03 -2.21 8.72
CA ASN A 13 -2.17 -1.92 7.84
C ASN A 13 -2.69 -0.49 7.98
N TYR A 14 -2.39 0.20 9.09
CA TYR A 14 -2.85 1.56 9.40
C TYR A 14 -1.73 2.37 10.05
N PHE A 15 -1.67 3.68 9.78
CA PHE A 15 -0.51 4.51 10.10
C PHE A 15 -0.77 5.71 11.01
N PHE A 16 -1.95 5.85 11.63
CA PHE A 16 -2.35 7.06 12.39
C PHE A 16 -1.40 7.52 13.52
N ALA A 17 -0.47 6.66 13.98
CA ALA A 17 0.54 6.97 14.98
C ALA A 17 1.91 6.36 14.64
N ALA A 18 2.13 6.01 13.37
CA ALA A 18 3.38 5.43 12.90
C ALA A 18 4.26 6.50 12.25
N GLU A 19 5.57 6.33 12.23
CA GLU A 19 6.49 7.25 11.55
C GLU A 19 6.19 7.38 10.05
N GLN A 20 5.59 6.35 9.45
CA GLN A 20 5.19 6.31 8.05
C GLN A 20 3.95 7.18 7.75
N ALA A 21 3.26 7.72 8.76
CA ALA A 21 2.07 8.56 8.58
C ALA A 21 2.32 9.78 7.67
N ASP A 22 3.55 10.30 7.69
CA ASP A 22 3.92 11.48 6.92
C ASP A 22 4.34 11.18 5.48
N LEU A 23 4.42 9.90 5.09
CA LEU A 23 4.77 9.51 3.73
C LEU A 23 3.72 10.00 2.74
N THR A 24 4.22 10.53 1.62
CA THR A 24 3.43 10.99 0.49
C THR A 24 3.31 9.91 -0.58
N PHE A 25 2.47 10.15 -1.59
CA PHE A 25 2.39 9.29 -2.75
C PHE A 25 3.75 9.21 -3.47
N GLU A 26 4.44 10.34 -3.62
CA GLU A 26 5.74 10.43 -4.25
C GLU A 26 6.80 9.60 -3.51
N ASP A 27 6.81 9.63 -2.17
CA ASP A 27 7.73 8.81 -1.37
C ASP A 27 7.52 7.31 -1.58
N VAL A 28 6.26 6.89 -1.66
CA VAL A 28 5.90 5.48 -1.91
C VAL A 28 6.27 5.06 -3.33
N ILE A 29 6.08 5.93 -4.33
CA ILE A 29 6.50 5.66 -5.71
C ILE A 29 8.02 5.55 -5.81
N ALA A 30 8.74 6.49 -5.20
CA ALA A 30 10.21 6.48 -5.18
C ALA A 30 10.76 5.19 -4.55
N HIS A 31 10.13 4.71 -3.48
CA HIS A 31 10.51 3.44 -2.86
C HIS A 31 10.17 2.21 -3.71
N ILE A 32 8.96 2.13 -4.27
CA ILE A 32 8.53 0.97 -5.06
C ILE A 32 9.26 0.92 -6.42
N GLY A 33 9.60 2.08 -6.99
CA GLY A 33 10.36 2.22 -8.22
C GLY A 33 9.55 2.00 -9.51
N VAL A 34 8.23 1.79 -9.41
CA VAL A 34 7.33 1.64 -10.55
C VAL A 34 5.96 2.26 -10.28
N ASP A 35 5.33 2.76 -11.34
CA ASP A 35 3.98 3.32 -11.29
C ASP A 35 2.93 2.28 -10.88
N PRO A 36 1.82 2.71 -10.25
CA PRO A 36 0.75 1.82 -9.84
C PRO A 36 0.04 1.24 -11.07
N SER A 37 -0.35 -0.03 -10.96
CA SER A 37 -1.14 -0.71 -11.99
C SER A 37 -2.57 -0.18 -12.09
N GLN A 38 -3.11 0.34 -10.98
CA GLN A 38 -4.46 0.88 -10.92
C GLN A 38 -4.57 2.00 -9.88
N TYR A 39 -5.43 2.96 -10.20
CA TYR A 39 -5.92 3.97 -9.28
C TYR A 39 -7.45 3.87 -9.14
N CYS A 40 -7.96 4.04 -7.92
CA CYS A 40 -9.37 4.36 -7.69
C CYS A 40 -9.52 5.34 -6.52
N TYR A 41 -10.63 6.08 -6.53
CA TYR A 41 -11.01 6.98 -5.44
C TYR A 41 -12.23 6.40 -4.72
N ASP A 42 -12.11 6.21 -3.41
CA ASP A 42 -13.21 5.76 -2.54
C ASP A 42 -13.84 6.95 -1.85
N ALA A 43 -14.95 7.43 -2.42
CA ALA A 43 -15.69 8.57 -1.89
C ALA A 43 -16.28 8.32 -0.49
N GLY A 44 -16.59 7.07 -0.13
CA GLY A 44 -17.13 6.73 1.18
C GLY A 44 -16.08 6.80 2.29
N ARG A 45 -14.80 6.66 1.93
CA ARG A 45 -13.66 6.82 2.84
C ARG A 45 -12.91 8.12 2.67
N ASP A 46 -13.22 8.91 1.63
CA ASP A 46 -12.44 10.07 1.21
C ASP A 46 -10.94 9.69 1.07
N ALA A 47 -10.67 8.67 0.26
CA ALA A 47 -9.34 8.09 0.12
C ALA A 47 -8.96 7.80 -1.34
N GLN A 48 -7.72 8.12 -1.70
CA GLN A 48 -7.08 7.66 -2.92
C GLN A 48 -6.52 6.25 -2.70
N ILE A 49 -6.73 5.34 -3.63
CA ILE A 49 -6.24 3.96 -3.56
C ILE A 49 -5.37 3.69 -4.78
N TYR A 50 -4.11 3.35 -4.56
CA TYR A 50 -3.17 2.92 -5.58
C TYR A 50 -2.84 1.45 -5.39
N SER A 51 -2.84 0.70 -6.50
CA SER A 51 -2.70 -0.75 -6.47
C SER A 51 -1.58 -1.21 -7.38
N TRP A 52 -0.74 -2.11 -6.87
CA TRP A 52 0.33 -2.77 -7.62
C TRP A 52 0.08 -4.27 -7.63
N TYR A 53 -0.18 -4.80 -8.82
CA TYR A 53 -0.35 -6.23 -9.03
C TYR A 53 0.99 -6.89 -9.35
N ALA A 54 1.19 -8.12 -8.88
CA ALA A 54 2.31 -8.93 -9.36
C ALA A 54 2.09 -9.28 -10.83
N ALA A 55 3.17 -9.32 -11.62
CA ALA A 55 3.12 -9.63 -13.04
C ALA A 55 2.47 -11.00 -13.32
N GLU A 56 2.68 -11.96 -12.41
CA GLU A 56 2.21 -13.33 -12.57
C GLU A 56 0.74 -13.51 -12.17
N SER A 57 0.15 -12.60 -11.38
CA SER A 57 -1.22 -12.74 -10.91
C SER A 57 -1.83 -11.47 -10.33
N LYS A 58 -3.03 -11.13 -10.83
CA LYS A 58 -3.88 -10.08 -10.23
C LYS A 58 -4.43 -10.43 -8.84
N ALA A 59 -4.33 -11.68 -8.41
CA ALA A 59 -4.69 -12.07 -7.05
C ALA A 59 -3.64 -11.62 -6.02
N ARG A 60 -2.42 -11.30 -6.49
CA ARG A 60 -1.30 -10.84 -5.66
C ARG A 60 -1.17 -9.32 -5.81
N VAL A 61 -1.52 -8.60 -4.76
CA VAL A 61 -1.66 -7.14 -4.84
C VAL A 61 -1.23 -6.45 -3.55
N LEU A 62 -0.58 -5.30 -3.69
CA LEU A 62 -0.47 -4.31 -2.64
C LEU A 62 -1.41 -3.15 -2.98
N HIS A 63 -2.34 -2.86 -2.07
CA HIS A 63 -3.13 -1.66 -2.08
C HIS A 63 -2.55 -0.67 -1.07
N VAL A 64 -2.48 0.61 -1.45
CA VAL A 64 -2.00 1.70 -0.59
C VAL A 64 -3.02 2.82 -0.66
N TRP A 65 -3.47 3.26 0.51
CA TRP A 65 -4.48 4.30 0.67
C TRP A 65 -3.84 5.58 1.17
N PHE A 66 -4.22 6.69 0.55
CA PHE A 66 -3.86 8.03 0.98
C PHE A 66 -5.11 8.81 1.36
N LYS A 67 -4.95 9.68 2.35
CA LYS A 67 -5.94 10.70 2.74
C LYS A 67 -5.20 11.99 2.99
N ASN A 68 -5.74 13.12 2.51
CA ASN A 68 -5.12 14.43 2.66
C ASN A 68 -3.63 14.45 2.20
N GLY A 69 -3.31 13.69 1.15
CA GLY A 69 -1.94 13.58 0.61
C GLY A 69 -0.97 12.73 1.44
N LYS A 70 -1.45 12.06 2.50
CA LYS A 70 -0.63 11.31 3.46
C LYS A 70 -1.03 9.84 3.52
N LEU A 71 -0.06 8.98 3.81
CA LEU A 71 -0.25 7.55 3.92
C LEU A 71 -1.21 7.22 5.07
N TYR A 72 -2.32 6.57 4.72
CA TYR A 72 -3.41 6.29 5.66
C TYR A 72 -3.48 4.81 6.03
N ALA A 73 -3.44 3.94 5.03
CA ALA A 73 -3.53 2.49 5.21
C ALA A 73 -2.83 1.74 4.07
N CYS A 74 -2.52 0.47 4.31
CA CYS A 74 -2.09 -0.44 3.24
C CYS A 74 -2.61 -1.86 3.49
N GLY A 75 -2.54 -2.70 2.46
CA GLY A 75 -3.14 -4.02 2.45
C GLY A 75 -2.49 -4.89 1.40
N ALA A 76 -1.86 -5.97 1.84
CA ALA A 76 -1.08 -6.85 1.00
C ALA A 76 -1.71 -8.24 0.93
N TYR A 77 -2.21 -8.61 -0.25
CA TYR A 77 -2.99 -9.84 -0.45
C TYR A 77 -2.21 -10.84 -1.28
N ASN A 78 -2.20 -12.10 -0.84
CA ASN A 78 -1.57 -13.25 -1.51
C ASN A 78 -0.08 -13.07 -1.89
N LEU A 79 0.66 -12.14 -1.27
CA LEU A 79 2.09 -11.94 -1.51
C LEU A 79 2.99 -13.01 -0.85
N GLY A 80 2.44 -14.17 -0.49
CA GLY A 80 3.18 -15.24 0.20
C GLY A 80 3.44 -14.93 1.69
N PHE A 81 2.51 -14.26 2.36
CA PHE A 81 2.46 -14.23 3.83
C PHE A 81 1.95 -15.58 4.34
N PRO A 82 2.54 -16.17 5.40
CA PRO A 82 1.93 -17.32 6.05
C PRO A 82 0.51 -16.94 6.49
N LYS A 83 -0.45 -17.85 6.35
CA LYS A 83 -1.73 -17.70 7.06
C LYS A 83 -1.38 -17.59 8.54
N MET A 84 -1.77 -16.49 9.20
CA MET A 84 -1.81 -16.49 10.66
C MET A 84 -2.87 -17.52 11.07
N SER A 85 -2.40 -18.64 11.60
CA SER A 85 -3.20 -19.68 12.26
C SER A 85 -3.74 -19.18 13.58
#